data_AF-A0A7S2B7J8-F1
#
_entry.id   AF-A0A7S2B7J8-F1
#
_cell.length_a   1.000
_cell.length_b   1.000
_cell.length_c   1.000
_cell.angle_alpha   90.00
_cell.angle_beta   90.00
_cell.angle_gamma   90.00
#
_symmetry.space_group_name_H-M   'P 1'
#
loop_
_entity.id
_entity.type
_entity.pdbx_description
1 polymer ?
#
loop_
_entity_poly.entity_id
_entity_poly.type
_entity_poly.pdbx_seq_one_letter_code
_entity_poly.pdbx_strand_id
1 'polypeptide(L)'
;RGDSLDKMRYFGAYIKELRDVFKTDHEDQIITPFEGVVWRGIQMPDPENSMKQYTPGSVFVWPAFTSMTTAQGTAMGFGNLVFEIHCCPPPGHYDDDEPEYAPASVEEWSCFKGEHEILF
;
A
#
# COMPACT_ATOMS: atom_id res chain seq x y z
N ARG A 1 -10.18 -24.56 -8.51
CA ARG A 1 -8.88 -23.85 -8.44
C ARG A 1 -7.98 -24.42 -9.53
N GLY A 2 -7.67 -23.62 -10.54
CA GLY A 2 -6.82 -23.98 -11.70
C GLY A 2 -5.44 -23.32 -11.56
N ASP A 3 -4.96 -23.25 -10.33
CA ASP A 3 -3.83 -22.41 -9.95
C ASP A 3 -2.56 -23.09 -10.46
N SER A 4 -1.76 -22.37 -11.26
CA SER A 4 -0.50 -22.90 -11.79
C SER A 4 0.57 -22.86 -10.70
N LEU A 5 0.97 -24.04 -10.21
CA LEU A 5 2.00 -24.17 -9.17
C LEU A 5 3.32 -23.50 -9.56
N ASP A 6 3.70 -23.56 -10.84
CA ASP A 6 4.93 -22.93 -11.34
C ASP A 6 4.85 -21.40 -11.26
N LYS A 7 3.72 -20.80 -11.64
CA LYS A 7 3.48 -19.36 -11.48
C LYS A 7 3.44 -18.96 -10.01
N MET A 8 2.81 -19.76 -9.16
CA MET A 8 2.77 -19.48 -7.72
C MET A 8 4.18 -19.49 -7.10
N ARG A 9 5.04 -20.43 -7.48
CA ARG A 9 6.45 -20.45 -7.04
C ARG A 9 7.22 -19.23 -7.53
N TYR A 10 7.05 -18.88 -8.80
CA TYR A 10 7.71 -17.72 -9.40
C TYR A 10 7.31 -16.41 -8.70
N PHE A 11 6.01 -16.14 -8.58
CA PHE A 11 5.52 -14.92 -7.93
C PHE A 11 5.73 -14.95 -6.41
N GLY A 12 5.77 -16.12 -5.78
CA GLY A 12 6.03 -16.24 -4.35
C GLY A 12 7.39 -15.69 -3.95
N ALA A 13 8.43 -15.92 -4.76
CA ALA A 13 9.73 -15.31 -4.56
C ALA A 13 9.65 -13.78 -4.69
N TYR A 14 9.06 -13.27 -5.78
CA TYR A 14 8.91 -11.83 -5.99
C TYR A 14 8.13 -11.13 -4.86
N ILE A 15 7.00 -11.70 -4.44
CA ILE A 15 6.18 -11.16 -3.34
C ILE A 15 6.98 -11.09 -2.06
N LYS A 16 7.76 -12.13 -1.74
CA LYS A 16 8.61 -12.14 -0.54
C LYS A 16 9.64 -11.01 -0.60
N GLU A 17 10.43 -10.97 -1.68
CA GLU A 17 11.50 -9.99 -1.82
C GLU A 17 10.96 -8.55 -1.80
N LEU A 18 9.82 -8.28 -2.45
CA LEU A 18 9.19 -6.97 -2.41
C LEU A 18 8.67 -6.62 -1.01
N ARG A 19 7.96 -7.54 -0.36
CA ARG A 19 7.37 -7.31 0.97
C ARG A 19 8.45 -7.06 2.03
N ASP A 20 9.54 -7.83 2.00
CA ASP A 20 10.58 -7.77 3.01
C ASP A 20 11.33 -6.42 2.98
N VAL A 21 11.31 -5.66 1.87
CA VAL A 21 11.82 -4.28 1.79
C VAL A 21 11.07 -3.31 2.72
N PHE A 22 9.77 -3.54 2.94
CA PHE A 22 8.91 -2.67 3.75
C PHE A 22 8.92 -3.03 5.24
N LYS A 23 9.78 -3.96 5.64
CA LYS A 23 9.90 -4.40 7.01
C LYS A 23 10.83 -3.46 7.77
N THR A 24 10.34 -2.79 8.80
CA THR A 24 11.16 -2.07 9.78
C THR A 24 11.95 -3.11 10.57
N ASP A 25 13.25 -2.93 10.69
CA ASP A 25 14.10 -3.82 11.50
C ASP A 25 15.25 -3.09 12.19
N HIS A 26 15.38 -1.78 12.00
CA HIS A 26 16.43 -0.90 12.56
C HIS A 26 17.89 -1.29 12.32
N GLU A 27 18.16 -2.47 11.76
CA GLU A 27 19.49 -2.98 11.49
C GLU A 27 19.89 -2.71 10.02
N ASP A 28 19.09 -3.20 9.07
CA ASP A 28 19.33 -3.14 7.63
C ASP A 28 18.20 -2.40 6.90
N GLN A 29 17.50 -1.52 7.62
CA GLN A 29 16.30 -0.85 7.15
C GLN A 29 16.52 -0.07 5.85
N ILE A 30 15.79 -0.46 4.81
CA ILE A 30 15.89 0.11 3.45
C ILE A 30 15.01 1.35 3.32
N ILE A 31 13.82 1.31 3.92
CA ILE A 31 12.79 2.35 3.77
C ILE A 31 12.75 3.29 4.97
N THR A 32 12.22 4.50 4.76
CA THR A 32 11.70 5.31 5.87
C THR A 32 10.18 5.15 5.90
N PRO A 33 9.60 4.67 7.01
CA PRO A 33 8.16 4.60 7.18
C PRO A 33 7.48 5.93 6.88
N PHE A 34 6.37 5.87 6.14
CA PHE A 34 5.57 7.03 5.78
C PHE A 34 4.49 7.28 6.83
N GLU A 35 4.40 8.54 7.27
CA GLU A 35 3.31 9.06 8.08
C GLU A 35 2.64 10.23 7.35
N GLY A 36 1.31 10.27 7.37
CA GLY A 36 0.54 11.35 6.76
C GLY A 36 -0.70 10.86 6.01
N VAL A 37 -1.21 11.71 5.13
CA VAL A 37 -2.41 11.43 4.32
C VAL A 37 -2.00 10.99 2.93
N VAL A 38 -2.57 9.88 2.48
CA VAL A 38 -2.43 9.37 1.11
C VAL A 38 -3.79 9.09 0.49
N TRP A 39 -3.79 9.02 -0.83
CA TRP A 39 -4.98 8.87 -1.64
C TRP A 39 -4.85 7.66 -2.56
N ARG A 40 -5.93 6.90 -2.70
CA ARG A 40 -6.01 5.78 -3.63
C ARG A 40 -7.24 5.91 -4.51
N GLY A 41 -7.03 6.07 -5.81
CA GLY A 41 -8.08 5.94 -6.80
C GLY A 41 -8.23 4.49 -7.23
N ILE A 42 -9.47 4.00 -7.31
CA ILE A 42 -9.79 2.67 -7.85
C ILE A 42 -10.91 2.82 -8.87
N GLN A 43 -10.72 2.21 -10.04
CA GLN A 43 -11.77 2.08 -11.04
C GLN A 43 -12.66 0.88 -10.69
N MET A 44 -13.91 1.14 -10.33
CA MET A 44 -14.92 0.12 -10.08
C MET A 44 -15.99 0.16 -11.17
N PRO A 45 -16.45 -1.00 -11.70
CA PRO A 45 -17.57 -1.03 -12.65
C PRO A 45 -18.86 -0.44 -12.08
N ASP A 46 -19.09 -0.62 -10.77
CA ASP A 46 -20.27 -0.15 -10.05
C ASP A 46 -19.86 0.40 -8.67
N PRO A 47 -19.47 1.69 -8.59
CA PRO A 47 -18.95 2.29 -7.37
C PRO A 47 -19.99 2.35 -6.25
N GLU A 48 -21.28 2.55 -6.58
CA GLU A 48 -22.35 2.64 -5.58
C GLU A 48 -22.55 1.32 -4.84
N ASN A 49 -22.59 0.20 -5.56
CA ASN A 49 -22.68 -1.11 -4.93
C ASN A 49 -21.36 -1.52 -4.26
N SER A 50 -20.21 -1.17 -4.86
CA SER A 50 -18.90 -1.46 -4.26
C SER A 50 -18.71 -0.74 -2.93
N MET A 51 -19.28 0.47 -2.75
CA MET A 51 -19.19 1.21 -1.50
C MET A 51 -19.92 0.56 -0.33
N LYS A 52 -20.92 -0.29 -0.59
CA LYS A 52 -21.73 -0.93 0.47
C LYS A 52 -20.92 -1.89 1.34
N GLN A 53 -19.76 -2.36 0.87
CA GLN A 53 -18.87 -3.21 1.67
C GLN A 53 -18.04 -2.42 2.69
N TYR A 54 -17.89 -1.10 2.51
CA TYR A 54 -17.14 -0.23 3.40
C TYR A 54 -18.08 0.40 4.42
N THR A 55 -18.18 -0.20 5.59
CA THR A 55 -19.06 0.29 6.66
C THR A 55 -18.24 1.12 7.66
N PRO A 56 -18.71 2.31 8.08
CA PRO A 56 -18.03 3.09 9.12
C PRO A 56 -17.78 2.26 10.39
N GLY A 57 -16.55 2.33 10.92
CA GLY A 57 -16.12 1.56 12.10
C GLY A 57 -15.76 0.09 11.83
N SER A 58 -15.97 -0.41 10.61
CA SER A 58 -15.50 -1.74 10.23
C SER A 58 -14.04 -1.71 9.76
N VAL A 59 -13.30 -2.78 10.07
CA VAL A 59 -11.96 -3.01 9.53
C VAL A 59 -12.08 -3.77 8.23
N PHE A 60 -11.31 -3.38 7.22
CA PHE A 60 -11.17 -4.11 5.97
C PHE A 60 -9.68 -4.21 5.60
N VAL A 61 -9.36 -5.12 4.68
CA VAL A 61 -7.98 -5.36 4.22
C VAL A 61 -7.98 -5.47 2.69
N TRP A 62 -7.03 -4.78 2.05
CA TRP A 62 -6.66 -5.09 0.67
C TRP A 62 -5.61 -6.20 0.67
N PRO A 63 -5.86 -7.37 0.05
CA PRO A 63 -4.96 -8.51 0.14
C PRO A 63 -3.72 -8.41 -0.77
N ALA A 64 -3.61 -7.35 -1.56
CA ALA A 64 -2.49 -7.10 -2.47
C ALA A 64 -1.75 -5.84 -2.05
N PHE A 65 -0.53 -5.69 -2.55
CA PHE A 65 0.21 -4.43 -2.41
C PHE A 65 -0.65 -3.26 -2.89
N THR A 66 -0.74 -2.25 -2.06
CA THR A 66 -1.63 -1.11 -2.18
C THR A 66 -0.79 0.12 -2.52
N SER A 67 -0.69 0.41 -3.82
CA SER A 67 -0.13 1.66 -4.32
C SER A 67 -1.09 2.84 -4.04
N MET A 68 -0.54 3.92 -3.52
CA MET A 68 -1.23 5.13 -3.08
C MET A 68 -0.38 6.35 -3.47
N THR A 69 -0.95 7.54 -3.45
CA THR A 69 -0.23 8.78 -3.79
C THR A 69 -0.46 9.84 -2.73
N THR A 70 0.55 10.67 -2.46
CA THR A 70 0.37 11.88 -1.63
C THR A 70 -0.37 12.99 -2.38
N ALA A 71 -0.53 12.88 -3.70
CA ALA A 71 -1.19 13.87 -4.54
C ALA A 71 -2.65 13.47 -4.85
N GLN A 72 -3.61 14.13 -4.19
CA GLN A 72 -5.04 13.87 -4.38
C GLN A 72 -5.49 13.95 -5.85
N GLY A 73 -5.01 14.96 -6.60
CA GLY A 73 -5.36 15.12 -8.02
C GLY A 73 -4.91 13.94 -8.88
N THR A 74 -3.77 13.33 -8.56
CA THR A 74 -3.27 12.12 -9.20
C THR A 74 -4.20 10.94 -8.92
N ALA A 75 -4.61 10.74 -7.66
CA ALA A 75 -5.55 9.68 -7.29
C ALA A 75 -6.91 9.81 -8.00
N MET A 76 -7.42 11.03 -8.15
CA MET A 76 -8.66 11.28 -8.90
C MET A 76 -8.54 10.90 -10.39
N GLY A 77 -7.33 10.85 -10.95
CA GLY A 77 -7.08 10.39 -12.31
C GLY A 77 -7.08 8.87 -12.47
N PHE A 78 -6.92 8.10 -11.37
CA PHE A 78 -6.79 6.64 -11.41
C PHE A 78 -8.13 5.90 -11.38
N GLY A 79 -9.23 6.53 -10.98
CA GLY A 79 -10.51 5.86 -10.92
C GLY A 79 -11.70 6.72 -10.51
N ASN A 80 -12.86 6.09 -10.53
CA ASN A 80 -14.14 6.71 -10.16
C ASN A 80 -14.48 6.61 -8.67
N LEU A 81 -13.62 5.96 -7.88
CA LEU A 81 -13.74 5.88 -6.43
C LEU A 81 -12.40 6.26 -5.79
N VAL A 82 -12.41 7.13 -4.79
CA VAL A 82 -11.18 7.63 -4.15
C VAL A 82 -11.27 7.43 -2.64
N PHE A 83 -10.22 6.82 -2.07
CA PHE A 83 -10.03 6.67 -0.63
C PHE A 83 -9.04 7.72 -0.14
N GLU A 84 -9.41 8.43 0.93
CA GLU A 84 -8.50 9.18 1.78
C GLU A 84 -8.04 8.26 2.92
N ILE A 85 -6.74 8.07 3.07
CA ILE A 85 -6.16 7.13 4.03
C ILE A 85 -5.20 7.91 4.92
N HIS A 86 -5.42 7.81 6.23
CA HIS A 86 -4.59 8.45 7.25
C HIS A 86 -3.63 7.42 7.82
N CYS A 87 -2.37 7.48 7.40
CA CYS A 87 -1.26 6.70 7.95
C CYS A 87 -0.74 7.42 9.20
N CYS A 88 -1.38 7.16 10.34
CA CYS A 88 -1.08 7.82 11.61
C CYS A 88 -0.80 6.76 12.70
N PRO A 89 0.34 6.06 12.64
CA PRO A 89 0.75 5.16 13.71
C PRO A 89 0.95 5.95 15.03
N PRO A 90 0.84 5.30 16.21
CA PRO A 90 1.21 5.94 17.46
C PRO A 90 2.67 6.45 17.44
N PRO A 91 2.99 7.55 18.16
CA PRO A 91 4.37 8.01 18.25
C PRO A 91 5.31 6.91 18.74
N GLY A 92 6.42 6.69 18.03
CA GLY A 92 7.40 5.66 18.34
C GLY A 92 7.00 4.23 17.97
N HIS A 93 5.94 4.04 17.18
CA HIS A 93 5.53 2.71 16.72
C HIS A 93 6.64 1.98 15.96
N TYR A 94 7.41 2.73 15.16
CA TYR A 94 8.53 2.20 14.38
C TYR A 94 9.89 2.57 14.99
N ASP A 95 9.99 2.73 16.32
CA ASP A 95 11.24 3.07 17.01
C ASP A 95 11.78 1.93 17.89
N ASP A 96 11.07 0.81 17.98
CA ASP A 96 11.46 -0.36 18.78
C ASP A 96 12.13 -1.46 17.95
N ASP A 97 12.65 -2.49 18.61
CA ASP A 97 13.31 -3.61 17.93
C ASP A 97 12.31 -4.64 17.35
N GLU A 98 10.99 -4.39 17.43
CA GLU A 98 9.98 -5.31 16.90
C GLU A 98 9.76 -5.07 15.41
N PRO A 99 10.02 -6.07 14.54
CA PRO A 99 9.93 -5.81 13.11
C PRO A 99 8.49 -5.75 12.59
N GLU A 100 8.13 -4.66 11.93
CA GLU A 100 6.78 -4.38 11.44
C GLU A 100 6.77 -4.01 9.96
N TYR A 101 5.63 -4.16 9.26
CA TYR A 101 5.53 -3.67 7.87
C TYR A 101 4.97 -2.26 7.87
N ALA A 102 5.68 -1.35 7.20
CA ALA A 102 5.31 0.05 7.13
C ALA A 102 5.16 0.51 5.68
N PRO A 103 4.21 1.41 5.37
CA PRO A 103 4.13 2.03 4.06
C PRO A 103 5.36 2.91 3.85
N ALA A 104 5.84 3.03 2.62
CA ALA A 104 6.95 3.91 2.31
C ALA A 104 6.87 4.52 0.92
N SER A 105 7.54 5.66 0.75
CA SER A 105 7.72 6.24 -0.58
C SER A 105 8.58 5.33 -1.44
N VAL A 106 8.09 5.02 -2.63
CA VAL A 106 8.85 4.32 -3.67
C VAL A 106 9.23 5.24 -4.82
N GLU A 107 9.02 6.55 -4.68
CA GLU A 107 9.17 7.54 -5.76
C GLU A 107 10.52 7.43 -6.49
N GLU A 108 11.62 7.23 -5.75
CA GLU A 108 12.96 7.16 -6.35
C GLU A 108 13.18 5.93 -7.22
N TRP A 109 12.47 4.84 -6.92
CA TRP A 109 12.54 3.54 -7.59
C TRP A 109 11.39 3.30 -8.58
N SER A 110 10.34 4.11 -8.51
CA SER A 110 9.17 4.00 -9.38
C SER A 110 9.50 4.44 -10.81
N CYS A 111 8.90 3.76 -11.78
CA CYS A 111 8.91 4.19 -13.18
C CYS A 111 8.13 5.49 -13.39
N PHE A 112 7.32 5.92 -12.41
CA PHE A 112 6.43 7.06 -12.48
C PHE A 112 6.66 8.04 -11.32
N LYS A 113 7.87 8.62 -11.23
CA LYS A 113 8.27 9.51 -10.12
C LYS A 113 7.31 10.66 -9.84
N GLY A 114 6.62 11.18 -10.86
CA GLY A 114 5.64 12.25 -10.70
C GLY A 114 4.33 11.84 -9.99
N GLU A 115 4.14 10.56 -9.71
CA GLU A 115 2.95 10.07 -9.00
C GLU A 115 3.08 10.17 -7.48
N HIS A 116 4.28 10.48 -6.95
CA HIS A 116 4.54 10.57 -5.50
C HIS A 116 4.01 9.35 -4.74
N GLU A 117 4.40 8.17 -5.24
CA GLU A 117 3.86 6.88 -4.86
C GLU A 117 4.31 6.46 -3.44
N ILE A 118 3.34 6.09 -2.61
CA ILE A 118 3.50 5.36 -1.36
C ILE A 118 2.97 3.94 -1.56
N LEU A 119 3.79 2.94 -1.27
CA LEU A 119 3.41 1.53 -1.39
C LEU A 119 3.26 0.91 0.01
N PHE A 120 2.25 0.05 0.17
CA PHE A 120 2.05 -0.82 1.33
C PHE A 120 1.85 -2.27 0.88
#